data_AF-A0A6G4WQV5-F1
#
_entry.id   AF-A0A6G4WQV5-F1
#
_cell.length_a   1.000
_cell.length_b   1.000
_cell.length_c   1.000
_cell.angle_alpha   90.00
_cell.angle_beta   90.00
_cell.angle_gamma   90.00
#
_symmetry.space_group_name_H-M   'P 1'
#
loop_
_entity.id
_entity.type
_entity.pdbx_description
1 polymer ?
#
loop_
_entity_poly.entity_id
_entity_poly.type
_entity_poly.pdbx_seq_one_letter_code
_entity_poly.pdbx_strand_id
1 'polypeptide(L)'
;MTTLDIAPGALRPAGPITSAAEGGPARLYSRAEVRTAIEDGATLTADEAHISCYADRFAWPVAAAMVLLDRPNAAWGDVRNLRFGSATGSATPEDDEEPKFTRDQVSQAVNNGVDWAAGRMLRRVADDVDNFIVNAAMTLLDDPDADFYKVVRECYCESPRTVRAWLRS
;
A
#
# COMPACT_ATOMS: atom_id res chain seq x y z
N MET A 1 5.35 -6.50 -46.83
CA MET A 1 4.10 -6.52 -46.07
C MET A 1 4.51 -6.86 -44.64
N THR A 2 4.63 -5.83 -43.81
CA THR A 2 5.44 -5.83 -42.58
C THR A 2 4.58 -6.25 -41.39
N THR A 3 4.98 -7.32 -40.73
CA THR A 3 4.40 -7.77 -39.45
C THR A 3 4.80 -6.78 -38.36
N LEU A 4 3.81 -6.12 -37.75
CA LEU A 4 4.00 -5.31 -36.54
C LEU A 4 4.08 -6.26 -35.35
N ASP A 5 5.30 -6.45 -34.87
CA ASP A 5 5.63 -7.16 -33.64
C ASP A 5 5.30 -6.23 -32.46
N ILE A 6 4.22 -6.51 -31.74
CA ILE A 6 3.84 -5.76 -30.53
C ILE A 6 4.64 -6.38 -29.39
N ALA A 7 5.71 -5.69 -28.97
CA ALA A 7 6.48 -6.07 -27.80
C ALA A 7 5.58 -6.10 -26.55
N PRO A 8 5.65 -7.16 -25.71
CA PRO A 8 4.95 -7.18 -24.44
C PRO A 8 5.55 -6.11 -23.52
N GLY A 9 4.68 -5.23 -23.02
CA GLY A 9 5.03 -4.17 -22.07
C GLY A 9 5.79 -4.75 -20.88
N ALA A 10 7.00 -4.25 -20.69
CA ALA A 10 7.85 -4.58 -19.57
C ALA A 10 7.20 -4.03 -18.28
N LEU A 11 6.47 -4.89 -17.57
CA LEU A 11 6.23 -4.72 -16.14
C LEU A 11 7.61 -4.65 -15.48
N ARG A 12 8.04 -3.44 -15.10
CA ARG A 12 9.26 -3.26 -14.32
C ARG A 12 8.94 -3.55 -12.87
N PRO A 13 9.71 -4.45 -12.20
CA PRO A 13 9.59 -4.63 -10.77
C PRO A 13 9.94 -3.31 -10.07
N ALA A 14 9.23 -3.01 -8.98
CA ALA A 14 9.63 -1.97 -8.05
C ALA A 14 11.12 -2.13 -7.71
N GLY A 15 11.91 -1.09 -7.94
CA GLY A 15 13.34 -1.11 -7.62
C GLY A 15 13.54 -1.42 -6.14
N PRO A 16 14.67 -2.05 -5.75
CA PRO A 16 14.96 -2.30 -4.36
C PRO A 16 15.10 -0.96 -3.62
N ILE A 17 14.22 -0.73 -2.64
CA ILE A 17 14.35 0.37 -1.69
C ILE A 17 15.66 0.13 -0.94
N THR A 18 16.70 0.88 -1.29
CA THR A 18 18.03 0.71 -0.72
C THR A 18 18.04 1.40 0.64
N SER A 19 17.75 0.64 1.69
CA SER A 19 17.86 1.12 3.07
C SER A 19 19.35 1.18 3.45
N ALA A 20 19.92 2.38 3.50
CA ALA A 20 21.20 2.59 4.15
C ALA A 20 21.00 2.39 5.67
N ALA A 21 21.60 1.33 6.20
CA ALA A 21 21.53 1.01 7.62
C ALA A 21 22.38 2.00 8.44
N GLU A 22 21.74 3.02 9.02
CA GLU A 22 22.31 3.77 10.14
C GLU A 22 21.96 3.05 11.46
N GLY A 23 22.98 2.68 12.23
CA GLY A 23 22.92 1.81 13.41
C GLY A 23 22.33 2.44 14.67
N GLY A 24 21.09 2.92 14.59
CA GLY A 24 20.22 3.16 15.75
C GLY A 24 19.35 1.92 16.07
N PRO A 25 18.72 1.85 17.26
CA PRO A 25 17.63 0.89 17.46
C PRO A 25 16.57 1.13 16.39
N ALA A 26 16.13 0.07 15.71
CA ALA A 26 15.11 0.17 14.68
C ALA A 26 13.86 0.85 15.26
N ARG A 27 13.39 1.93 14.61
CA ARG A 27 12.12 2.58 14.98
C ARG A 27 11.00 1.54 14.91
N LEU A 28 10.24 1.44 15.98
CA LEU A 28 8.99 0.71 16.00
C LEU A 28 7.84 1.69 15.78
N TYR A 29 6.76 1.18 15.20
CA TYR A 29 5.53 1.91 14.92
C TYR A 29 4.37 1.29 15.67
N SER A 30 3.47 2.14 16.16
CA SER A 30 2.20 1.70 16.76
C SER A 30 1.24 1.20 15.69
N ARG A 31 0.19 0.48 16.10
CA ARG A 31 -0.85 0.05 15.16
C ARG A 31 -1.59 1.27 14.58
N ALA A 32 -1.82 2.28 15.41
CA ALA A 32 -2.45 3.54 15.02
C ALA A 32 -1.61 4.30 13.97
N GLU A 33 -0.30 4.44 14.17
CA GLU A 33 0.60 5.07 13.20
C GLU A 33 0.55 4.36 11.83
N VAL A 34 0.58 3.02 11.85
CA VAL A 34 0.53 2.22 10.63
C VAL A 34 -0.81 2.37 9.91
N ARG A 35 -1.93 2.34 10.64
CA ARG A 35 -3.25 2.58 10.06
C ARG A 35 -3.33 3.95 9.39
N THR A 36 -2.96 5.00 10.11
CA THR A 36 -3.00 6.38 9.62
C THR A 36 -2.18 6.51 8.33
N ALA A 37 -0.94 5.99 8.32
CA ALA A 37 -0.09 6.03 7.13
C ALA A 37 -0.71 5.30 5.92
N ILE A 38 -1.37 4.15 6.14
CA ILE A 38 -2.03 3.40 5.06
C ILE A 38 -3.28 4.13 4.55
N GLU A 39 -4.10 4.68 5.44
CA GLU A 39 -5.31 5.43 5.10
C GLU A 39 -4.98 6.75 4.38
N ASP A 40 -3.97 7.48 4.85
CA ASP A 40 -3.48 8.71 4.22
C ASP A 40 -2.81 8.43 2.87
N GLY A 41 -2.03 7.34 2.77
CA GLY A 41 -1.44 6.90 1.50
C GLY A 41 -2.49 6.53 0.46
N ALA A 42 -3.55 5.83 0.87
CA ALA A 42 -4.69 5.53 0.01
C ALA A 42 -5.45 6.81 -0.42
N THR A 43 -5.63 7.76 0.50
CA THR A 43 -6.28 9.05 0.22
C THR A 43 -5.47 9.89 -0.76
N LEU A 44 -4.16 10.04 -0.53
CA LEU A 44 -3.23 10.74 -1.43
C LEU A 44 -3.26 10.13 -2.83
N THR A 45 -3.30 8.80 -2.91
CA THR A 45 -3.40 8.10 -4.19
C THR A 45 -4.73 8.41 -4.89
N ALA A 46 -5.84 8.34 -4.16
CA ALA A 46 -7.17 8.58 -4.68
C ALA A 46 -7.31 10.01 -5.24
N ASP A 47 -6.79 11.00 -4.51
CA ASP A 47 -6.78 12.40 -4.92
C ASP A 47 -6.00 12.61 -6.22
N GLU A 48 -4.82 12.00 -6.35
CA GLU A 48 -3.99 12.14 -7.55
C GLU A 48 -4.52 11.36 -8.76
N ALA A 49 -5.21 10.25 -8.51
CA ALA A 49 -5.91 9.43 -9.48
C ALA A 49 -7.27 10.03 -9.92
N HIS A 50 -7.82 11.00 -9.17
CA HIS A 50 -9.19 11.53 -9.35
C HIS A 50 -10.27 10.44 -9.22
N ILE A 51 -10.06 9.51 -8.29
CA ILE A 51 -11.00 8.42 -7.97
C ILE A 51 -11.47 8.62 -6.53
N SER A 52 -12.72 8.24 -6.22
CA SER A 52 -13.19 8.27 -4.83
C SER A 52 -12.36 7.34 -3.94
N CYS A 53 -11.86 7.85 -2.81
CA CYS A 53 -11.18 7.05 -1.78
C CYS A 53 -12.08 5.96 -1.15
N TYR A 54 -13.40 6.07 -1.31
CA TYR A 54 -14.36 5.04 -0.89
C TYR A 54 -14.51 3.89 -1.90
N ALA A 55 -13.88 3.98 -3.08
CA ALA A 55 -13.89 2.90 -4.02
C ALA A 55 -13.27 1.66 -3.37
N ASP A 56 -13.86 0.49 -3.66
CA ASP A 56 -13.38 -0.81 -3.19
C ASP A 56 -11.87 -1.01 -3.46
N ARG A 57 -11.36 -0.37 -4.52
CA ARG A 57 -9.95 -0.36 -4.90
C ARG A 57 -9.01 0.14 -3.80
N PHE A 58 -9.46 1.05 -2.93
CA PHE A 58 -8.65 1.59 -1.82
C PHE A 58 -9.00 0.92 -0.50
N ALA A 59 -10.28 0.62 -0.30
CA ALA A 59 -10.73 0.07 0.96
C ALA A 59 -10.31 -1.39 1.22
N TRP A 60 -10.25 -2.23 0.17
CA TRP A 60 -9.79 -3.62 0.32
C TRP A 60 -8.31 -3.73 0.67
N PRO A 61 -7.38 -2.99 0.03
CA PRO A 61 -5.99 -2.95 0.44
C PRO A 61 -5.78 -2.53 1.90
N VAL A 62 -6.46 -1.47 2.37
CA VAL A 62 -6.36 -1.00 3.76
C VAL A 62 -6.76 -2.12 4.73
N ALA A 63 -7.92 -2.75 4.50
CA ALA A 63 -8.39 -3.84 5.35
C ALA A 63 -7.45 -5.06 5.33
N ALA A 64 -6.94 -5.43 4.14
CA ALA A 64 -6.03 -6.56 4.00
C ALA A 64 -4.69 -6.30 4.69
N ALA A 65 -4.12 -5.11 4.54
CA ALA A 65 -2.88 -4.72 5.18
C ALA A 65 -3.00 -4.77 6.72
N MET A 66 -4.07 -4.22 7.30
CA MET A 66 -4.26 -4.27 8.76
C MET A 66 -4.43 -5.70 9.29
N VAL A 67 -5.16 -6.56 8.57
CA VAL A 67 -5.28 -7.97 8.97
C VAL A 67 -3.94 -8.70 8.90
N LEU A 68 -3.15 -8.45 7.85
CA LEU A 68 -1.85 -9.10 7.65
C LEU A 68 -0.77 -8.54 8.58
N LEU A 69 -0.89 -7.29 9.02
CA LEU A 69 -0.03 -6.71 10.05
C LEU A 69 -0.19 -7.45 11.39
N ASP A 70 -1.44 -7.65 11.81
CA ASP A 70 -1.76 -8.35 13.07
C ASP A 70 -1.49 -9.87 12.96
N ARG A 71 -1.81 -10.45 11.80
CA ARG A 71 -1.77 -11.89 11.52
C ARG A 71 -1.25 -12.14 10.10
N PRO A 72 0.07 -12.26 9.89
CA PRO A 72 0.67 -12.42 8.56
C PRO A 72 0.17 -13.64 7.76
N ASN A 73 -0.38 -14.64 8.45
CA ASN A 73 -0.93 -15.87 7.86
C ASN A 73 -2.47 -15.92 7.88
N ALA A 74 -3.16 -14.79 8.11
CA ALA A 74 -4.62 -14.73 8.13
C ALA A 74 -5.25 -15.15 6.80
N ALA A 75 -6.47 -15.66 6.81
CA ALA A 75 -7.17 -16.04 5.60
C ALA A 75 -7.95 -14.85 5.00
N TRP A 76 -8.29 -14.91 3.71
CA TRP A 76 -9.13 -13.88 3.08
C TRP A 76 -10.51 -13.69 3.77
N GLY A 77 -11.01 -14.74 4.42
CA GLY A 77 -12.22 -14.65 5.25
C GLY A 77 -12.09 -13.62 6.38
N ASP A 78 -10.91 -13.50 7.00
CA ASP A 78 -10.64 -12.51 8.04
C ASP A 78 -10.72 -11.08 7.50
N VAL A 79 -10.15 -10.83 6.31
CA VAL A 79 -10.22 -9.53 5.63
C VAL A 79 -11.66 -9.13 5.32
N ARG A 80 -12.46 -10.07 4.81
CA ARG A 80 -13.89 -9.84 4.56
C ARG A 80 -14.65 -9.53 5.85
N ASN A 81 -14.38 -10.29 6.91
CA ASN A 81 -15.05 -10.08 8.19
C ASN A 81 -14.74 -8.70 8.77
N LEU A 82 -13.47 -8.27 8.68
CA LEU A 82 -13.06 -6.92 9.06
C LEU A 82 -13.80 -5.86 8.22
N ARG A 83 -13.77 -5.98 6.88
CA ARG A 83 -14.37 -4.99 5.97
C ARG A 83 -15.88 -4.83 6.13
N PHE A 84 -16.60 -5.92 6.36
CA PHE A 84 -18.06 -5.91 6.50
C PHE A 84 -18.53 -5.80 7.96
N GLY A 85 -17.63 -5.62 8.93
CA GLY A 85 -17.98 -5.58 10.34
C GLY A 85 -18.69 -6.85 10.82
N SER A 86 -18.46 -7.99 10.15
CA SER A 86 -19.02 -9.26 10.59
C SER A 86 -18.28 -9.70 11.83
N ALA A 87 -18.84 -9.34 12.98
CA ALA A 87 -18.40 -9.72 14.31
C ALA A 87 -18.52 -11.24 14.53
N THR A 88 -17.73 -12.04 13.82
CA THR A 88 -17.49 -13.43 14.21
C THR A 88 -16.40 -13.42 15.29
N GLY A 89 -16.77 -13.00 16.51
CA GLY A 89 -16.09 -13.31 17.78
C GLY A 89 -14.64 -12.85 18.01
N SER A 90 -13.94 -12.33 17.00
CA SER A 90 -12.62 -11.73 17.14
C SER A 90 -12.81 -10.23 17.31
N ALA A 91 -12.51 -9.69 18.48
CA ALA A 91 -12.36 -8.24 18.65
C ALA A 91 -11.39 -7.75 17.57
N THR A 92 -11.81 -6.78 16.75
CA THR A 92 -10.86 -6.02 15.94
C THR A 92 -9.82 -5.48 16.91
N PRO A 93 -8.51 -5.75 16.72
CA PRO A 93 -7.51 -5.21 17.62
C PRO A 93 -7.69 -3.70 17.67
N GLU A 94 -7.89 -3.16 18.87
CA GLU A 94 -7.94 -1.72 19.08
C GLU A 94 -6.66 -1.10 18.52
N ASP A 95 -6.76 0.11 17.97
CA ASP A 95 -5.60 0.84 17.49
C ASP A 95 -4.77 1.28 18.70
N ASP A 96 -3.95 0.36 19.16
CA ASP A 96 -3.03 0.57 20.26
C ASP A 96 -1.91 1.53 19.82
N GLU A 97 -1.61 2.48 20.71
CA GLU A 97 -0.55 3.48 20.58
C GLU A 97 0.83 2.91 20.96
N GLU A 98 0.88 1.72 21.56
CA GLU A 98 2.15 1.06 21.91
C GLU A 98 2.93 0.65 20.63
N PRO A 99 4.16 1.16 20.42
CA PRO A 99 4.97 0.81 19.25
C PRO A 99 5.41 -0.65 19.28
N LYS A 100 5.04 -1.42 18.25
CA LYS A 100 5.23 -2.89 18.19
C LYS A 100 5.77 -3.39 16.86
N PHE A 101 5.55 -2.65 15.79
CA PHE A 101 5.83 -3.11 14.44
C PHE A 101 7.10 -2.49 13.90
N THR A 102 7.96 -3.30 13.31
CA THR A 102 9.11 -2.81 12.54
C THR A 102 8.65 -2.31 11.18
N ARG A 103 9.42 -1.40 10.58
CA ARG A 103 9.19 -0.92 9.21
C ARG A 103 9.04 -2.07 8.19
N ASP A 104 9.84 -3.13 8.34
CA ASP A 104 9.82 -4.28 7.43
C ASP A 104 8.54 -5.10 7.56
N GLN A 105 8.03 -5.28 8.78
CA GLN A 105 6.73 -5.93 9.01
C GLN A 105 5.59 -5.13 8.38
N VAL A 106 5.62 -3.80 8.53
CA VAL A 106 4.63 -2.91 7.91
C VAL A 106 4.71 -2.99 6.39
N SER A 107 5.92 -2.87 5.83
CA SER A 107 6.17 -2.99 4.40
C SER A 107 5.62 -4.31 3.84
N GLN A 108 5.91 -5.43 4.51
CA GLN A 108 5.42 -6.75 4.11
C GLN A 108 3.89 -6.82 4.15
N ALA A 109 3.27 -6.31 5.22
CA ALA A 109 1.81 -6.31 5.36
C ALA A 109 1.11 -5.47 4.29
N VAL A 110 1.61 -4.26 4.00
CA VAL A 110 1.02 -3.36 2.98
C VAL A 110 1.15 -3.94 1.58
N ASN A 111 2.35 -4.41 1.19
CA ASN A 111 2.56 -5.03 -0.11
C ASN A 111 1.65 -6.26 -0.31
N ASN A 112 1.65 -7.18 0.64
CA ASN A 112 0.81 -8.38 0.57
C ASN A 112 -0.69 -8.04 0.54
N GLY A 113 -1.11 -7.01 1.29
CA GLY A 113 -2.50 -6.57 1.36
C GLY A 113 -3.00 -6.03 0.02
N VAL A 114 -2.19 -5.19 -0.63
CA VAL A 114 -2.45 -4.65 -1.96
C VAL A 114 -2.50 -5.77 -3.01
N ASP A 115 -1.52 -6.67 -3.03
CA ASP A 115 -1.47 -7.80 -3.97
C ASP A 115 -2.69 -8.73 -3.82
N TRP A 116 -3.06 -9.05 -2.58
CA TRP A 116 -4.24 -9.86 -2.30
C TRP A 116 -5.53 -9.20 -2.78
N ALA A 117 -5.69 -7.90 -2.51
CA ALA A 117 -6.86 -7.16 -2.95
C ALA A 117 -6.94 -7.12 -4.49
N ALA A 118 -5.83 -6.83 -5.19
CA ALA A 118 -5.78 -6.82 -6.65
C ALA A 118 -6.15 -8.18 -7.26
N GLY A 119 -5.60 -9.27 -6.72
CA GLY A 119 -5.92 -10.64 -7.15
C GLY A 119 -7.39 -11.01 -6.95
N ARG A 120 -8.03 -10.52 -5.89
CA ARG A 120 -9.43 -10.79 -5.56
C ARG A 120 -10.43 -9.92 -6.35
N MET A 121 -10.01 -8.73 -6.77
CA MET A 121 -10.81 -7.80 -7.57
C MET A 121 -10.71 -8.05 -9.09
N LEU A 122 -10.29 -9.25 -9.50
CA LEU A 122 -10.16 -9.66 -10.91
C LEU A 122 -9.13 -8.87 -11.74
N ARG A 123 -8.31 -8.01 -11.11
CA ARG A 123 -7.23 -7.27 -11.77
C ARG A 123 -5.98 -8.12 -12.07
N ARG A 124 -5.98 -9.38 -11.62
CA ARG A 124 -4.94 -10.40 -11.76
C ARG A 124 -3.61 -10.06 -11.06
N VAL A 125 -3.14 -8.81 -11.10
CA VAL A 125 -1.90 -8.31 -10.50
C VAL A 125 -2.11 -6.85 -10.05
N ALA A 126 -1.34 -6.40 -9.06
CA ALA A 126 -1.24 -4.99 -8.69
C ALA A 126 -0.77 -4.12 -9.88
N ASP A 127 -1.36 -2.93 -10.02
CA ASP A 127 -1.02 -1.96 -11.06
C ASP A 127 -0.37 -0.68 -10.48
N ASP A 128 -0.23 0.38 -11.29
CA ASP A 128 0.47 1.60 -10.86
C ASP A 128 -0.22 2.33 -9.71
N VAL A 129 -1.55 2.24 -9.61
CA VAL A 129 -2.30 2.81 -8.47
C VAL A 129 -1.99 2.03 -7.21
N ASP A 130 -1.97 0.71 -7.29
CA ASP A 130 -1.67 -0.17 -6.18
C ASP A 130 -0.24 0.04 -5.66
N ASN A 131 0.73 0.10 -6.56
CA ASN A 131 2.13 0.38 -6.22
C ASN A 131 2.29 1.77 -5.58
N PHE A 132 1.50 2.75 -6.03
CA PHE A 132 1.52 4.08 -5.43
C PHE A 132 0.94 4.10 -4.02
N ILE A 133 -0.12 3.33 -3.73
CA ILE A 133 -0.63 3.17 -2.35
C ILE A 133 0.48 2.66 -1.42
N VAL A 134 1.21 1.62 -1.83
CA VAL A 134 2.32 1.06 -1.03
C VAL A 134 3.38 2.13 -0.77
N ASN A 135 3.86 2.79 -1.82
CA ASN A 135 4.93 3.77 -1.71
C ASN A 135 4.50 4.98 -0.87
N ALA A 136 3.27 5.48 -1.07
CA ALA A 136 2.73 6.58 -0.28
C ALA A 136 2.61 6.20 1.20
N ALA A 137 2.07 5.02 1.50
CA ALA A 137 1.93 4.56 2.88
C ALA A 137 3.29 4.41 3.58
N MET A 138 4.29 3.83 2.89
CA MET A 138 5.63 3.68 3.47
C MET A 138 6.36 5.00 3.66
N THR A 139 6.19 5.96 2.74
CA THR A 139 6.76 7.30 2.89
C THR A 139 6.09 8.07 4.02
N LEU A 140 4.76 7.99 4.15
CA LEU A 140 3.98 8.65 5.21
C LEU A 140 4.24 8.04 6.60
N LEU A 141 4.54 6.74 6.65
CA LEU A 141 4.97 6.08 7.88
C LEU A 141 6.28 6.68 8.40
N ASP A 142 7.22 6.97 7.50
CA ASP A 142 8.52 7.56 7.85
C ASP A 142 8.43 9.08 8.07
N ASP A 143 7.63 9.78 7.26
CA ASP A 143 7.36 11.22 7.33
C ASP A 143 5.86 11.52 7.13
N PRO A 144 5.10 11.75 8.22
CA PRO A 144 3.65 12.02 8.15
C PRO A 144 3.27 13.27 7.36
N ASP A 145 4.21 14.20 7.12
CA ASP A 145 3.97 15.43 6.35
C ASP A 145 4.31 15.28 4.86
N ALA A 146 4.65 14.07 4.40
CA ALA A 146 5.04 13.82 3.03
C ALA A 146 3.90 14.09 2.04
N ASP A 147 4.20 14.86 0.99
CA ASP A 147 3.28 15.11 -0.12
C ASP A 147 3.56 14.19 -1.33
N PHE A 148 2.72 14.31 -2.36
CA PHE A 148 2.89 13.60 -3.64
C PHE A 148 4.30 13.75 -4.22
N TYR A 149 4.88 14.95 -4.15
CA TYR A 149 6.20 15.21 -4.74
C TYR A 149 7.31 14.50 -3.98
N LYS A 150 7.20 14.43 -2.65
CA LYS A 150 8.14 13.68 -1.82
C LYS A 150 8.08 12.19 -2.13
N VAL A 151 6.87 11.61 -2.19
CA VAL A 151 6.68 10.19 -2.57
C VAL A 151 7.27 9.90 -3.95
N VAL A 152 6.99 10.74 -4.94
CA VAL A 152 7.56 10.57 -6.30
C VAL A 152 9.08 10.63 -6.27
N ARG A 153 9.66 11.64 -5.64
CA ARG A 153 11.10 11.85 -5.57
C ARG A 153 11.84 10.68 -4.92
N GLU A 154 11.25 10.07 -3.91
CA GLU A 154 11.90 9.04 -3.09
C GLU A 154 11.67 7.62 -3.64
N CYS A 155 10.51 7.37 -4.24
CA CYS A 155 10.13 6.02 -4.67
C CYS A 155 10.22 5.80 -6.19
N TYR A 156 10.35 6.86 -6.99
CA TYR A 156 10.29 6.76 -8.45
C TYR A 156 11.46 7.49 -9.11
N CYS A 157 11.95 6.91 -10.21
CA CYS A 157 12.95 7.57 -11.08
C CYS A 157 12.31 8.46 -12.16
N GLU A 158 11.00 8.69 -12.07
CA GLU A 158 10.20 9.40 -13.07
C GLU A 158 9.70 10.76 -12.57
N SER A 159 9.26 11.60 -13.51
CA SER A 159 8.72 12.91 -13.15
C SER A 159 7.35 12.80 -12.45
N PRO A 160 6.99 13.76 -11.57
CA PRO A 160 5.65 13.83 -10.97
C PRO A 160 4.52 13.86 -12.01
N ARG A 161 4.78 14.45 -13.17
CA ARG A 161 3.82 14.46 -14.30
C ARG A 161 3.63 13.05 -14.87
N THR A 162 4.71 12.29 -15.04
CA THR A 162 4.66 10.91 -15.54
C THR A 162 3.87 10.03 -14.58
N VAL A 163 4.18 10.09 -13.28
CA VAL A 163 3.49 9.28 -12.26
C VAL A 163 1.99 9.60 -12.22
N ARG A 164 1.60 10.89 -12.25
CA ARG A 164 0.19 11.29 -12.36
C ARG A 164 -0.52 10.70 -13.59
N ALA A 165 0.19 10.54 -14.71
CA ALA A 165 -0.40 9.97 -15.91
C ALA A 165 -0.71 8.48 -15.73
N TRP A 166 0.13 7.73 -15.00
CA TRP A 166 -0.13 6.32 -14.66
C TRP A 166 -1.32 6.17 -13.70
N LEU A 167 -1.46 7.06 -12.72
CA LEU A 167 -2.56 6.98 -11.75
C LEU A 167 -3.94 7.22 -12.37
N ARG A 168 -3.99 7.79 -13.58
CA ARG A 168 -5.22 8.16 -14.29
C ARG A 168 -5.52 7.26 -15.50
N SER A 169 -4.66 6.28 -15.77
CA SER A 169 -4.83 5.32 -16.87
C SER A 169 -5.63 4.10 -16.45
#